data_AF-Q8VWU5-F1
#
_entry.id   AF-Q8VWU5-F1
#
_cell.length_a   1.000
_cell.length_b   1.000
_cell.length_c   1.000
_cell.angle_alpha   90.00
_cell.angle_beta   90.00
_cell.angle_gamma   90.00
#
_symmetry.space_group_name_H-M   'P 1'
#
loop_
_entity.id
_entity.type
_entity.pdbx_description
1 polymer ?
#
loop_
_entity_poly.entity_id
_entity_poly.type
_entity_poly.pdbx_seq_one_letter_code
_entity_poly.pdbx_strand_id
1 'polypeptide(L)'
;FNAPGGNEPLALDMSSMGKGQVWVNGHNIGRYWPAYKASGYCGRCDYRGEFNDNKCRSNCGEPSQRWYHVPRSWLGATGNFLVVLEELGGNPSGITLVKRTV
;
A
#
# COMPACT_ATOMS: atom_id res chain seq x y z
N PHE A 1 -8.09 5.91 -15.40
CA PHE A 1 -7.97 4.44 -15.40
C PHE A 1 -9.35 3.80 -15.22
N ASN A 2 -9.54 2.59 -15.73
CA ASN A 2 -10.79 1.84 -15.56
C ASN A 2 -10.74 1.01 -14.30
N ALA A 3 -11.87 0.88 -13.59
CA ALA A 3 -11.92 0.04 -12.41
C ALA A 3 -11.74 -1.44 -12.81
N PRO A 4 -10.93 -2.20 -12.07
CA PRO A 4 -10.82 -3.64 -12.31
C PRO A 4 -12.14 -4.31 -11.93
N GLY A 5 -12.55 -5.31 -12.72
CA GLY A 5 -13.76 -6.09 -12.43
C GLY A 5 -13.69 -6.85 -11.09
N GLY A 6 -14.79 -7.51 -10.73
CA GLY A 6 -14.91 -8.26 -9.46
C GLY A 6 -15.17 -7.36 -8.25
N ASN A 7 -15.21 -7.99 -7.07
CA ASN A 7 -15.59 -7.36 -5.79
C ASN A 7 -14.47 -7.37 -4.75
N GLU A 8 -13.30 -7.90 -5.10
CA GLU A 8 -12.15 -8.05 -4.21
C GLU A 8 -11.59 -6.68 -3.79
N PRO A 9 -11.14 -6.48 -2.53
CA PRO A 9 -10.54 -5.21 -2.12
C PRO A 9 -9.37 -4.79 -3.01
N LEU A 10 -9.22 -3.48 -3.20
CA LEU A 10 -8.17 -2.92 -4.06
C LEU A 10 -7.12 -2.17 -3.24
N ALA A 11 -5.92 -2.12 -3.78
CA ALA A 11 -4.85 -1.27 -3.28
C ALA A 11 -3.94 -0.80 -4.43
N LEU A 12 -3.27 0.32 -4.25
CA LEU A 12 -2.15 0.74 -5.08
C LEU A 12 -0.88 0.10 -4.56
N ASP A 13 -0.16 -0.63 -5.42
CA ASP A 13 1.23 -0.97 -5.16
C ASP A 13 2.10 0.22 -5.50
N MET A 14 2.68 0.83 -4.46
CA MET A 14 3.52 2.02 -4.56
C MET A 14 5.00 1.66 -4.40
N SER A 15 5.41 0.39 -4.53
CA SER A 15 6.81 -0.02 -4.27
C SER A 15 7.88 0.68 -5.12
N SER A 16 7.49 1.24 -6.27
CA SER A 16 8.39 2.01 -7.16
C SER A 16 8.51 3.49 -6.77
N MET A 17 7.79 3.93 -5.74
CA MET A 17 7.69 5.33 -5.32
C MET A 17 8.49 5.60 -4.03
N GLY A 18 8.60 6.88 -3.66
CA GLY A 18 9.36 7.37 -2.52
C GLY A 18 8.49 7.65 -1.31
N LYS A 19 7.92 8.85 -1.27
CA LYS A 19 7.05 9.37 -0.20
C LYS A 19 6.11 10.43 -0.75
N GLY A 20 4.89 10.49 -0.25
CA GLY A 20 4.04 11.65 -0.51
C GLY A 20 2.58 11.38 -0.19
N GLN A 21 1.68 11.85 -1.04
CA GLN A 21 0.24 11.69 -0.90
C GLN A 21 -0.41 11.25 -2.20
N VAL A 22 -1.50 10.51 -2.09
CA VAL A 22 -2.23 9.98 -3.25
C VAL A 22 -3.73 10.23 -3.13
N TRP A 23 -4.36 10.56 -4.25
CA TRP A 23 -5.78 10.82 -4.38
C TRP A 23 -6.38 10.02 -5.53
N VAL A 24 -7.60 9.54 -5.34
CA VAL A 24 -8.41 8.91 -6.38
C VAL A 24 -9.73 9.64 -6.45
N ASN A 25 -10.08 10.15 -7.63
CA ASN A 25 -11.32 10.90 -7.86
C ASN A 25 -11.54 12.06 -6.87
N GLY A 26 -10.45 12.74 -6.47
CA GLY A 26 -10.47 13.84 -5.50
C GLY A 26 -10.49 13.39 -4.03
N HIS A 27 -10.69 12.10 -3.75
CA HIS A 27 -10.62 11.55 -2.39
C HIS A 27 -9.17 11.25 -2.01
N ASN A 28 -8.74 11.76 -0.85
CA ASN A 28 -7.41 11.50 -0.31
C ASN A 28 -7.35 10.06 0.22
N ILE A 29 -6.49 9.24 -0.37
CA ILE A 29 -6.22 7.85 0.04
C ILE A 29 -5.32 7.82 1.27
N GLY A 30 -4.43 8.81 1.39
CA GLY A 30 -3.54 9.00 2.52
C GLY A 30 -2.13 9.37 2.10
N ARG A 31 -1.25 9.40 3.11
CA ARG A 31 0.20 9.48 2.91
C ARG A 31 0.73 8.10 2.50
N TYR A 32 1.67 8.09 1.56
CA TYR A 32 2.46 6.91 1.24
C TYR A 32 3.94 7.14 1.60
N TRP A 33 4.62 6.10 2.06
CA TRP A 33 6.06 6.12 2.34
C TRP A 33 6.76 4.75 2.16
N PRO A 34 6.67 4.12 0.98
CA PRO A 34 7.26 2.82 0.68
C PRO A 34 8.80 2.80 0.68
N ALA A 35 9.45 3.96 0.49
CA ALA A 35 10.91 4.06 0.64
C ALA A 35 11.37 3.87 2.10
N TYR A 36 10.50 4.11 3.09
CA TYR A 36 10.82 3.84 4.49
C TYR A 36 10.72 2.34 4.76
N LYS A 37 11.88 1.67 4.80
CA LYS A 37 11.95 0.22 5.03
C LYS A 37 11.70 -0.11 6.50
N ALA A 38 10.91 -1.15 6.75
CA ALA A 38 10.67 -1.67 8.09
C ALA A 38 11.97 -2.26 8.65
N SER A 39 12.37 -1.82 9.84
CA SER A 39 13.54 -2.30 10.57
C SER A 39 13.13 -2.98 11.88
N GLY A 40 14.03 -3.78 12.44
CA GLY A 40 13.80 -4.52 13.67
C GLY A 40 14.08 -6.01 13.52
N TYR A 41 13.63 -6.80 14.50
CA TYR A 41 13.75 -8.25 14.48
C TYR A 41 12.42 -8.88 14.03
N CYS A 42 12.48 -9.68 12.96
CA CYS A 42 11.36 -10.45 12.45
C CYS A 42 11.72 -11.94 12.46
N GLY A 43 11.67 -12.55 13.65
CA GLY A 43 11.94 -13.97 13.85
C GLY A 43 10.72 -14.86 13.65
N ARG A 44 10.94 -16.18 13.65
CA ARG A 44 9.83 -17.13 13.84
C ARG A 44 9.23 -16.92 15.22
N CYS A 45 7.91 -16.98 15.31
CA CYS A 45 7.23 -16.86 16.59
C CYS A 45 6.30 -18.05 16.85
N ASP A 46 6.03 -18.28 18.13
CA ASP A 46 5.12 -19.31 18.63
C ASP A 46 4.02 -18.64 19.45
N TYR A 47 2.79 -19.16 19.35
CA TYR A 47 1.64 -18.60 20.05
C TYR A 47 1.73 -18.76 21.58
N ARG A 48 2.53 -19.72 22.07
CA ARG A 48 2.70 -20.02 23.50
C ARG A 48 3.63 -19.01 24.18
N GLY A 49 3.45 -18.82 25.49
CA GLY A 49 4.24 -17.91 26.32
C GLY A 49 3.79 -16.45 26.21
N GLU A 50 4.31 -15.61 27.10
CA GLU A 50 3.94 -14.19 27.17
C GLU A 50 4.19 -13.47 25.83
N PHE A 51 3.28 -12.55 25.48
CA PHE A 51 3.36 -11.77 24.26
C PHE A 51 3.97 -10.40 24.54
N ASN A 52 4.76 -9.91 23.59
CA ASN A 52 5.11 -8.50 23.48
C ASN A 52 5.02 -8.06 22.02
N ASP A 53 5.01 -6.75 21.80
CA ASP A 53 4.89 -6.11 20.50
C ASP A 53 6.03 -6.45 19.51
N ASN A 54 7.14 -7.03 20.00
CA ASN A 54 8.28 -7.45 19.21
C ASN A 54 8.26 -8.94 18.83
N LYS A 55 7.41 -9.77 19.47
CA LYS A 55 7.47 -11.23 19.40
C LYS A 55 7.19 -11.81 18.01
N CYS A 56 6.20 -11.27 17.32
CA CYS A 56 5.69 -11.80 16.04
C CYS A 56 5.72 -10.75 14.92
N ARG A 57 6.72 -9.85 14.91
CA ARG A 57 6.85 -8.88 13.83
C ARG A 57 7.23 -9.57 12.52
N SER A 58 6.77 -9.00 11.42
CA SER A 58 6.99 -9.48 10.06
C SER A 58 7.42 -8.34 9.14
N ASN A 59 7.80 -8.68 7.90
CA ASN A 59 8.04 -7.70 6.84
C ASN A 59 9.28 -6.80 7.06
N CYS A 60 10.24 -7.23 7.88
CA CYS A 60 11.53 -6.53 8.02
C CYS A 60 12.29 -6.51 6.68
N GLY A 61 12.91 -5.38 6.34
CA GLY A 61 13.62 -5.15 5.07
C GLY A 61 12.73 -4.70 3.92
N GLU A 62 11.42 -4.93 4.02
CA GLU A 62 10.42 -4.50 3.04
C GLU A 62 9.96 -3.06 3.29
N PRO A 63 9.27 -2.40 2.33
CA PRO A 63 8.52 -1.18 2.61
C PRO A 63 7.67 -1.33 3.87
N SER A 64 7.77 -0.37 4.80
CA SER A 64 6.90 -0.33 6.00
C SER A 64 5.42 -0.40 5.64
N GLN A 65 5.06 0.21 4.51
CA GLN A 65 3.80 -0.04 3.82
C GLN A 65 4.03 0.03 2.30
N ARG A 66 3.72 -1.06 1.60
CA ARG A 66 3.80 -1.17 0.13
C ARG A 66 2.47 -0.87 -0.55
N TRP A 67 1.39 -1.42 0.00
CA TRP A 67 0.04 -1.35 -0.57
C TRP A 67 -0.82 -0.32 0.15
N TYR A 68 -1.47 0.54 -0.62
CA TYR A 68 -2.31 1.63 -0.12
C TYR A 68 -3.75 1.41 -0.57
N HIS A 69 -4.64 1.18 0.40
CA HIS A 69 -6.00 0.74 0.14
C HIS A 69 -6.81 1.74 -0.71
N VAL A 70 -7.50 1.23 -1.73
CA VAL A 70 -8.45 2.01 -2.56
C VAL A 70 -9.86 1.44 -2.35
N PRO A 71 -10.77 2.17 -1.68
CA PRO A 71 -12.15 1.76 -1.56
C PRO A 71 -12.82 1.66 -2.94
N ARG A 72 -13.48 0.53 -3.22
CA ARG A 72 -14.18 0.34 -4.51
C ARG A 72 -15.27 1.37 -4.73
N SER A 73 -15.94 1.81 -3.66
CA SER A 73 -16.99 2.82 -3.71
C SER A 73 -16.49 4.20 -4.17
N TRP A 74 -15.17 4.44 -4.19
CA TRP A 74 -14.58 5.67 -4.70
C TRP A 74 -14.31 5.61 -6.21
N LEU A 75 -14.54 4.47 -6.86
CA LEU A 75 -14.28 4.27 -8.29
C LEU A 75 -15.58 4.27 -9.10
N GLY A 76 -15.57 5.01 -10.22
CA GLY A 76 -16.48 4.77 -11.33
C GLY A 76 -16.00 3.58 -12.19
N ALA A 77 -16.88 3.04 -13.03
CA ALA A 77 -16.51 1.93 -13.93
C ALA A 77 -15.32 2.28 -14.85
N THR A 78 -15.32 3.51 -15.37
CA THR A 78 -14.27 4.08 -16.23
C THR A 78 -14.00 5.53 -15.84
N GLY A 79 -12.95 6.15 -16.42
CA GLY A 79 -12.70 7.58 -16.25
C GLY A 79 -12.18 8.00 -14.88
N ASN A 80 -11.71 7.06 -14.04
CA ASN A 80 -11.10 7.41 -12.75
C ASN A 80 -9.79 8.17 -12.95
N PHE A 81 -9.51 9.15 -12.10
CA PHE A 81 -8.24 9.85 -12.11
C PHE A 81 -7.46 9.57 -10.82
N LEU A 82 -6.15 9.34 -10.99
CA LEU A 82 -5.18 9.13 -9.92
C LEU A 82 -4.25 10.33 -9.90
N VAL A 83 -4.12 10.99 -8.76
CA VAL A 83 -3.17 12.08 -8.55
C VAL A 83 -2.17 11.65 -7.49
N VAL A 84 -0.89 11.82 -7.77
CA VAL A 84 0.22 11.46 -6.87
C VAL A 84 1.10 12.68 -6.70
N LEU A 85 1.28 13.12 -5.45
CA LEU A 85 2.36 14.02 -5.07
C LEU A 85 3.54 13.16 -4.60
N GLU A 86 4.71 13.32 -5.21
CA GLU A 86 5.95 12.61 -4.86
C GLU A 86 6.98 13.59 -4.33
N GLU A 87 7.42 13.36 -3.10
CA GLU A 87 8.28 14.25 -2.33
C GLU A 87 9.76 13.86 -2.39
N LEU A 88 10.08 12.57 -2.60
CA LEU A 88 11.46 12.07 -2.59
C LEU A 88 11.94 11.62 -3.98
N GLY A 89 11.01 11.28 -4.85
CA GLY A 89 11.27 10.75 -6.18
C GLY A 89 10.88 9.27 -6.29
N GLY A 90 10.47 8.88 -7.49
CA GLY A 90 9.95 7.54 -7.77
C GLY A 90 9.68 7.35 -9.25
N ASN A 91 9.48 6.10 -9.66
CA ASN A 91 9.09 5.78 -11.03
C ASN A 91 7.57 5.51 -11.10
N PRO A 92 6.77 6.47 -11.63
CA PRO A 92 5.32 6.32 -11.69
C PRO A 92 4.85 5.20 -12.61
N SER A 93 5.67 4.76 -13.59
CA SER A 93 5.34 3.62 -14.44
C SER A 93 5.28 2.29 -13.68
N GLY A 94 5.84 2.23 -12.48
CA GLY A 94 5.75 1.05 -11.60
C GLY A 94 4.51 1.02 -10.69
N ILE A 95 3.72 2.09 -10.65
CA ILE A 95 2.48 2.12 -9.87
C ILE A 95 1.46 1.20 -10.52
N THR A 96 0.92 0.25 -9.76
CA THR A 96 -0.11 -0.67 -10.25
C THR A 96 -1.27 -0.77 -9.27
N LEU A 97 -2.45 -1.07 -9.79
CA LEU A 97 -3.61 -1.38 -8.97
C LEU A 97 -3.69 -2.90 -8.82
N VAL A 98 -3.75 -3.37 -7.57
CA VAL A 98 -3.76 -4.80 -7.23
C VAL A 98 -5.07 -5.19 -6.55
N LYS A 99 -5.48 -6.44 -6.78
CA LYS A 99 -6.59 -7.08 -6.08
C LYS A 99 -6.06 -7.89 -4.91
N ARG A 100 -6.73 -7.81 -3.75
CA ARG A 100 -6.43 -8.66 -2.59
C ARG A 100 -7.29 -9.93 -2.64
N THR A 101 -6.63 -11.06 -2.80
CA THR A 101 -7.17 -12.42 -2.62
C THR A 101 -6.50 -13.08 -1.42
N VAL A 102 -7.18 -14.04 -0.78
CA VAL A 102 -6.67 -14.81 0.39
C VAL A 102 -6.66 -16.27 0.03
#